data_AF-A0A969F050-F1
#
_entry.id   AF-A0A969F050-F1
#
_cell.length_a   1.000
_cell.length_b   1.000
_cell.length_c   1.000
_cell.angle_alpha   90.00
_cell.angle_beta   90.00
_cell.angle_gamma   90.00
#
_symmetry.space_group_name_H-M   'P 1'
#
loop_
_entity.id
_entity.type
_entity.pdbx_description
1 polymer ?
#
loop_
_entity_poly.entity_id
_entity_poly.type
_entity_poly.pdbx_seq_one_letter_code
_entity_poly.pdbx_strand_id
1 'polypeptide(L)'
;MSLDAPLQLLEPDWVLPIVPAGVVHEHYSVAIEHGRIVSLGPRADLRARYPAATRIALADHLLMPGLVNAHGHLAMTLLRGLAEDLPLKRWLEEKIWRSKRGGSMLSSSPTERRSRWWK
;
A
#
# COMPACT_ATOMS: atom_id res chain seq x y z
N MET A 1 -4.74 -5.46 -17.85
CA MET A 1 -4.98 -3.99 -17.86
C MET A 1 -4.99 -3.57 -19.32
N SER A 2 -6.11 -3.03 -19.80
CA SER A 2 -6.25 -2.61 -21.20
C SER A 2 -5.34 -1.41 -21.48
N LEU A 3 -4.61 -1.45 -22.59
CA LEU A 3 -3.76 -0.35 -23.07
C LEU A 3 -4.59 0.76 -23.74
N ASP A 4 -5.91 0.58 -23.89
CA ASP A 4 -6.81 1.52 -24.59
C ASP A 4 -7.66 2.37 -23.63
N ALA A 5 -7.30 2.44 -22.33
CA ALA A 5 -8.06 3.24 -21.39
C ALA A 5 -7.90 4.74 -21.71
N PRO A 6 -9.01 5.48 -21.93
CA PRO A 6 -8.94 6.91 -22.23
C PRO A 6 -8.32 7.67 -21.05
N LEU A 7 -7.64 8.78 -21.36
CA LEU A 7 -7.02 9.65 -20.35
C LEU A 7 -8.05 10.03 -19.27
N GLN A 8 -7.62 9.95 -18.01
CA GLN A 8 -8.45 10.27 -16.85
C GLN A 8 -7.95 11.54 -16.17
N LEU A 9 -8.87 12.40 -15.74
CA LEU A 9 -8.60 13.50 -14.81
C LEU A 9 -9.16 13.14 -13.44
N LEU A 10 -8.29 12.96 -12.46
CA LEU A 10 -8.68 12.91 -11.05
C LEU A 10 -8.83 14.34 -10.54
N GLU A 11 -9.99 14.69 -10.00
CA GLU A 11 -10.32 16.05 -9.57
C GLU A 11 -10.66 16.10 -8.07
N PRO A 12 -9.67 15.91 -7.18
CA PRO A 12 -9.81 16.10 -5.74
C PRO A 12 -9.82 17.58 -5.37
N ASP A 13 -10.22 17.90 -4.14
CA ASP A 13 -10.08 19.27 -3.64
C ASP A 13 -8.68 19.58 -3.13
N TRP A 14 -7.96 18.57 -2.66
CA TRP A 14 -6.55 18.70 -2.29
C TRP A 14 -5.68 17.66 -3.01
N VAL A 15 -4.49 18.08 -3.46
CA VAL A 15 -3.42 17.21 -3.92
C VAL A 15 -2.20 17.44 -3.04
N LEU A 16 -1.71 16.38 -2.39
CA LEU A 16 -0.44 16.37 -1.66
C LEU A 16 0.62 15.64 -2.51
N PRO A 17 1.49 16.37 -3.24
CA PRO A 17 2.48 15.77 -4.12
C PRO A 17 3.68 15.17 -3.37
N ILE A 18 3.83 15.42 -2.06
CA ILE A 18 4.97 15.08 -1.19
C ILE A 18 6.25 15.86 -1.52
N VAL A 19 6.55 16.07 -2.81
CA VAL A 19 7.66 16.88 -3.29
C VAL A 19 7.12 18.06 -4.11
N PRO A 20 7.49 19.31 -3.79
CA PRO A 20 8.32 19.73 -2.65
C PRO A 20 7.60 19.55 -1.30
N ALA A 21 8.38 19.47 -0.22
CA ALA A 21 7.87 19.26 1.13
C ALA A 21 7.00 20.43 1.61
N GLY A 22 5.92 20.12 2.36
CA GLY A 22 5.04 21.13 2.95
C GLY A 22 4.07 21.81 1.97
N VAL A 23 3.99 21.34 0.73
CA VAL A 23 3.07 21.87 -0.29
C VAL A 23 1.81 21.01 -0.39
N VAL A 24 0.66 21.67 -0.40
CA VAL A 24 -0.64 21.12 -0.77
C VAL A 24 -1.24 22.01 -1.86
N HIS A 25 -1.75 21.41 -2.92
CA HIS A 25 -2.42 22.13 -4.00
C HIS A 25 -3.93 22.01 -3.87
N GLU A 26 -4.63 23.14 -3.83
CA GLU A 26 -6.09 23.20 -3.82
C GLU A 26 -6.62 23.32 -5.24
N HIS A 27 -7.72 22.60 -5.54
CA HIS A 27 -8.39 22.63 -6.83
C HIS A 27 -7.46 22.31 -8.03
N TYR A 28 -6.52 21.39 -7.81
CA TYR A 28 -5.71 20.80 -8.86
C TYR A 28 -6.33 19.50 -9.36
N SER A 29 -5.92 19.07 -10.55
CA SER A 29 -6.22 17.75 -11.07
C SER A 29 -4.95 16.99 -11.39
N VAL A 30 -5.04 15.65 -11.37
CA VAL A 30 -3.98 14.75 -11.83
C VAL A 30 -4.47 14.05 -13.10
N ALA A 31 -3.73 14.22 -14.19
CA ALA A 31 -3.98 13.54 -15.45
C ALA A 31 -3.25 12.19 -15.46
N ILE A 32 -3.99 11.11 -15.71
CA ILE A 32 -3.47 9.75 -15.78
C ILE A 32 -3.73 9.18 -17.17
N GLU A 33 -2.67 8.66 -17.79
CA GLU A 33 -2.73 7.97 -19.07
C GLU A 33 -1.85 6.72 -19.01
N HIS A 34 -2.35 5.57 -19.47
CA HIS A 34 -1.63 4.29 -19.45
C HIS A 34 -1.02 3.93 -18.07
N GLY A 35 -1.73 4.26 -16.98
CA GLY A 35 -1.29 4.00 -15.60
C GLY A 35 -0.15 4.91 -15.12
N ARG A 36 0.17 5.99 -15.85
CA ARG A 36 1.19 6.98 -15.49
C ARG A 36 0.58 8.34 -15.28
N ILE A 37 1.16 9.12 -14.37
CA ILE A 37 0.85 10.54 -14.22
C ILE A 37 1.50 11.28 -15.40
N VAL A 38 0.69 11.93 -16.23
CA VAL A 38 1.16 12.71 -17.39
C VAL A 38 1.10 14.21 -17.15
N SER A 39 0.29 14.66 -16.18
CA SER A 39 0.22 16.07 -15.80
C SER A 39 -0.34 16.25 -14.39
N LEU A 40 0.11 17.31 -13.72
CA LEU A 40 -0.45 17.83 -12.47
C LEU A 40 -0.56 19.35 -12.64
N GLY A 41 -1.72 19.93 -12.36
CA GLY A 41 -1.94 21.37 -12.52
C GLY A 41 -3.33 21.81 -12.10
N PRO A 42 -3.61 23.14 -12.18
CA PRO A 42 -4.92 23.68 -11.87
C PRO A 42 -6.03 22.97 -12.65
N ARG A 43 -7.15 22.67 -11.99
CA ARG A 43 -8.28 21.91 -12.56
C ARG A 43 -8.80 22.54 -13.85
N ALA A 44 -8.90 23.87 -13.89
CA ALA A 44 -9.35 24.61 -15.08
C ALA A 44 -8.43 24.37 -16.28
N ASP A 45 -7.11 24.47 -16.08
CA ASP A 45 -6.10 24.31 -17.12
C ASP A 45 -6.11 22.90 -17.69
N LEU A 46 -6.22 21.88 -16.83
CA LEU A 46 -6.24 20.48 -17.26
C LEU A 46 -7.55 20.10 -17.94
N ARG A 47 -8.69 20.65 -17.52
CA ARG A 47 -9.97 20.50 -18.24
C ARG A 47 -9.92 21.09 -19.64
N ALA A 48 -9.27 22.24 -19.82
CA ALA A 48 -9.09 22.88 -21.11
C ALA A 48 -8.10 22.10 -22.01
N ARG A 49 -7.00 21.62 -21.44
CA ARG A 49 -5.98 20.84 -22.15
C ARG A 49 -6.48 19.47 -22.59
N TYR A 50 -7.31 18.81 -21.78
CA TYR A 50 -7.82 17.46 -22.03
C TYR A 50 -9.36 17.42 -22.02
N PRO A 51 -10.02 18.03 -23.03
CA PRO A 51 -11.47 18.17 -23.03
C PRO A 51 -12.21 16.83 -23.14
N ALA A 52 -11.61 15.83 -23.78
CA ALA A 52 -12.18 14.50 -23.98
C ALA A 52 -11.83 13.50 -22.86
N ALA A 53 -11.09 13.92 -21.83
CA ALA A 53 -10.71 13.05 -20.73
C ALA A 53 -11.92 12.62 -19.88
N THR A 54 -11.90 11.38 -19.41
CA THR A 54 -12.86 10.92 -18.40
C THR A 54 -12.57 11.62 -17.08
N ARG A 55 -13.55 12.33 -16.51
CA ARG A 55 -13.38 13.08 -15.27
C ARG A 55 -13.88 12.26 -14.09
N ILE A 56 -13.06 12.17 -13.05
CA ILE A 56 -13.39 11.52 -11.79
C ILE A 56 -13.39 12.61 -10.72
N ALA A 57 -14.59 13.07 -10.35
CA ALA A 57 -14.77 14.07 -9.30
C ALA A 57 -14.56 13.43 -7.93
N LEU A 58 -13.76 14.08 -7.08
CA LEU A 58 -13.39 13.62 -5.74
C LEU A 58 -13.55 14.77 -4.74
N ALA A 59 -14.76 15.34 -4.67
CA ALA A 59 -15.09 16.44 -3.76
C ALA A 59 -14.80 16.05 -2.30
N ASP A 60 -14.24 16.98 -1.52
CA ASP A 60 -13.81 16.79 -0.13
C ASP A 60 -12.74 15.69 0.09
N HIS A 61 -12.04 15.26 -0.97
CA HIS A 61 -10.96 14.27 -0.86
C HIS A 61 -9.57 14.90 -1.00
N LEU A 62 -8.62 14.30 -0.28
CA LEU A 62 -7.18 14.48 -0.47
C LEU A 62 -6.65 13.36 -1.36
N LEU A 63 -6.00 13.72 -2.47
CA LEU A 63 -5.21 12.81 -3.29
C LEU A 63 -3.73 12.90 -2.90
N MET A 64 -3.11 11.75 -2.69
CA MET A 64 -1.69 11.64 -2.36
C MET A 64 -1.10 10.37 -2.99
N PRO A 65 0.24 10.26 -3.10
CA PRO A 65 0.88 8.99 -3.44
C PRO A 65 0.40 7.86 -2.54
N GLY A 66 0.24 6.67 -3.12
CA GLY A 66 -0.11 5.47 -2.36
C GLY A 66 0.95 5.17 -1.29
N LEU A 67 0.50 4.70 -0.13
CA LEU A 67 1.41 4.35 0.96
C LEU A 67 2.23 3.11 0.59
N VAL A 68 3.55 3.18 0.84
CA VAL A 68 4.46 2.05 0.65
C VAL A 68 4.74 1.38 1.99
N ASN A 69 4.24 0.17 2.18
CA ASN A 69 4.58 -0.64 3.35
C ASN A 69 5.94 -1.33 3.15
N ALA A 70 6.99 -0.79 3.78
CA ALA A 70 8.36 -1.28 3.63
C ALA A 70 8.65 -2.61 4.35
N HIS A 71 7.81 -3.01 5.30
CA HIS A 71 8.02 -4.25 6.06
C HIS A 71 6.70 -4.82 6.59
N GLY A 72 6.39 -6.05 6.23
CA GLY A 72 5.22 -6.76 6.75
C GLY A 72 5.35 -8.27 6.67
N HIS A 73 4.67 -8.95 7.58
CA HIS A 73 4.50 -10.40 7.55
C HIS A 73 3.06 -10.74 7.15
N LEU A 74 2.74 -10.61 5.86
CA LEU A 74 1.36 -10.69 5.36
C LEU A 74 0.61 -11.94 5.83
N ALA A 75 1.24 -13.12 5.77
CA ALA A 75 0.64 -14.38 6.21
C ALA A 75 0.27 -14.41 7.70
N MET A 76 0.92 -13.59 8.53
CA MET A 76 0.59 -13.49 9.96
C MET A 76 -0.72 -12.74 10.21
N THR A 77 -1.38 -12.20 9.18
CA THR A 77 -2.75 -11.68 9.29
C THR A 77 -3.72 -12.76 9.78
N LEU A 78 -3.50 -14.02 9.40
CA LEU A 78 -4.29 -15.17 9.89
C LEU A 78 -4.11 -15.43 11.40
N LEU A 79 -3.07 -14.84 12.01
CA LEU A 79 -2.76 -14.98 13.44
C LEU A 79 -3.15 -13.72 14.23
N ARG A 80 -3.86 -12.76 13.60
CA ARG A 80 -4.31 -11.52 14.25
C ARG A 80 -5.18 -11.86 15.45
N GLY A 81 -4.82 -11.32 16.62
CA GLY A 81 -5.52 -11.55 17.89
C GLY A 81 -5.21 -12.90 18.58
N LEU A 82 -4.34 -13.74 18.01
CA LEU A 82 -4.05 -15.07 18.57
C LEU A 82 -3.22 -15.01 19.86
N ALA A 83 -2.36 -14.01 19.98
CA ALA A 83 -1.47 -13.84 21.12
C ALA A 83 -1.12 -12.37 21.29
N GLU A 84 -1.57 -11.81 22.40
CA GLU A 84 -1.39 -10.43 22.82
C GLU A 84 -0.68 -10.41 24.19
N ASP A 85 -0.12 -9.27 24.57
CA ASP A 85 0.44 -9.01 25.91
C ASP A 85 1.50 -10.01 26.43
N LEU A 86 2.36 -10.50 25.54
CA LEU A 86 3.51 -11.35 25.90
C LEU A 86 4.85 -10.69 25.54
N PRO A 87 5.90 -10.85 26.36
CA PRO A 87 7.25 -10.47 25.96
C PRO A 87 7.67 -11.18 24.66
N LEU A 88 8.41 -10.49 23.79
CA LEU A 88 8.76 -10.94 22.43
C LEU A 88 9.21 -12.40 22.37
N LYS A 89 10.13 -12.81 23.26
CA LYS A 89 10.65 -14.19 23.29
C LYS A 89 9.54 -15.21 23.55
N ARG A 90 8.67 -14.95 24.54
CA ARG A 90 7.54 -15.83 24.86
C ARG A 90 6.51 -15.84 23.73
N TRP A 91 6.21 -14.66 23.16
CA TRP A 91 5.31 -14.55 22.01
C TRP A 91 5.80 -15.39 20.82
N LEU A 92 7.09 -15.31 20.47
CA LEU A 92 7.69 -16.11 19.41
C LEU A 92 7.66 -17.61 19.73
N GLU A 93 8.21 -18.00 20.86
CA GLU A 93 8.44 -19.40 21.22
C GLU A 93 7.15 -20.17 21.54
N GLU A 94 6.25 -19.55 22.29
CA GLU A 94 5.08 -20.21 22.86
C GLU A 94 3.85 -20.08 21.98
N LYS A 95 3.77 -19.05 21.14
CA LYS A 95 2.59 -18.79 20.30
C LYS A 95 2.94 -18.92 18.83
N ILE A 96 3.72 -18.00 18.27
CA ILE A 96 3.92 -17.92 16.81
C ILE A 96 4.59 -19.15 16.22
N TRP A 97 5.69 -19.63 16.80
CA TRP A 97 6.37 -20.84 16.30
C TRP A 97 5.57 -22.11 16.55
N ARG A 98 4.67 -22.14 17.54
CA ARG A 98 3.77 -23.28 17.74
C ARG A 98 2.66 -23.27 16.69
N SER A 99 2.06 -22.12 16.41
CA SER A 99 1.02 -21.98 15.39
C SER A 99 1.52 -22.31 13.98
N LYS A 100 2.77 -21.95 13.65
CA LYS A 100 3.41 -22.38 12.39
C LYS A 100 3.58 -23.89 12.26
N ARG A 101 3.72 -24.61 13.38
CA ARG A 101 3.95 -26.08 13.39
C ARG A 101 2.67 -26.90 13.21
N GLY A 102 1.49 -26.27 13.24
CA GLY A 102 0.19 -26.95 13.04
C GLY A 102 -0.03 -27.57 11.66
N GLY A 103 0.87 -27.38 10.69
CA GLY A 103 0.83 -28.02 9.37
C GLY A 103 1.74 -29.24 9.19
N SER A 104 2.50 -29.64 10.21
CA SER A 104 3.37 -30.83 10.13
C SER A 104 3.16 -31.69 11.35
N MET A 105 2.27 -32.66 11.20
CA MET A 105 2.20 -33.85 12.04
C MET A 105 3.38 -34.78 11.68
N LEU A 106 4.62 -34.29 11.77
CA LEU A 106 5.82 -35.13 11.66
C LEU A 106 6.78 -34.79 12.79
N SER A 107 6.71 -35.65 13.79
CA SER A 107 7.71 -35.86 14.82
C SER A 107 9.13 -35.88 14.23
N SER A 108 9.98 -34.97 14.69
CA SER A 108 11.42 -35.21 14.78
C SER A 108 12.07 -34.21 15.75
N SER A 109 13.01 -34.77 16.54
CA SER A 109 13.50 -34.35 17.86
C SER A 109 14.08 -32.92 17.97
N PRO A 110 14.26 -32.40 19.20
CA PRO A 110 14.62 -31.00 19.46
C PRO A 110 16.04 -30.56 19.07
N THR A 111 16.94 -31.46 18.67
CA THR A 111 18.38 -31.16 18.65
C THR A 111 18.94 -30.66 17.31
N GLU A 112 18.20 -30.70 16.20
CA GLU A 112 18.83 -30.59 14.86
C GLU A 112 18.47 -29.35 14.01
N ARG A 113 17.75 -28.36 14.56
CA ARG A 113 17.33 -27.15 13.80
C ARG A 113 17.91 -25.85 14.37
N ARG A 114 19.23 -25.69 14.41
CA ARG A 114 19.86 -24.42 14.83
C ARG A 114 20.77 -23.71 13.81
N SER A 115 20.98 -24.22 12.60
CA SER A 115 22.02 -23.65 11.72
C SER A 115 21.60 -23.26 10.29
N ARG A 116 20.32 -23.30 9.91
CA ARG A 116 19.95 -23.18 8.49
C ARG A 116 19.05 -21.99 8.14
N TRP A 117 19.25 -20.79 8.71
CA TRP A 117 18.45 -19.62 8.28
C TRP A 117 19.18 -18.27 8.31
N TRP A 118 20.53 -18.24 8.26
CA TRP A 118 21.32 -17.02 8.00
C TRP A 118 22.56 -17.31 7.15
N LYS A 119 22.34 -17.66 5.88
CA LYS A 119 23.24 -17.36 4.76
C LYS A 119 22.40 -16.74 3.65
#